data_AF-A0A1Q7VBM5-F1
#
_entry.id   AF-A0A1Q7VBM5-F1
#
_cell.length_a   1.000
_cell.length_b   1.000
_cell.length_c   1.000
_cell.angle_alpha   90.00
_cell.angle_beta   90.00
_cell.angle_gamma   90.00
#
_symmetry.space_group_name_H-M   'P 1'
#
loop_
_entity.id
_entity.type
_entity.pdbx_description
1 polymer ?
#
loop_
_entity_poly.entity_id
_entity_poly.type
_entity_poly.pdbx_seq_one_letter_code
_entity_poly.pdbx_strand_id
1 'polypeptide(L)'
;MESLRGSPYPFGQPNQLFHNEGDGKKFREMTGATGSAFAMAEVSRGAAFGDIDNDGAMDIVVANNNGPLRLLLNQSRSLNRNHWLLVRLEASHGNRLGIGALVEVRQKGRRLLRRVHTDSSYLSANDVRVHFGLGEDPKIEDLIVCWPDGQHEAWDKIQADRIVTIRQGTGRSIRSHG
;
A
#
# COMPACT_ATOMS: atom_id res chain seq x y z
N MET A 1 38.62 -2.84 -5.88
CA MET A 1 37.78 -4.04 -5.59
C MET A 1 38.46 -5.08 -4.70
N GLU A 2 39.67 -4.82 -4.19
CA GLU A 2 40.40 -5.75 -3.30
C GLU A 2 40.05 -5.58 -1.81
N SER A 3 39.39 -4.48 -1.43
CA SER A 3 39.12 -4.06 -0.05
C SER A 3 37.93 -4.76 0.64
N LEU A 4 37.31 -5.74 -0.02
CA LEU A 4 36.08 -6.39 0.45
C LEU A 4 36.22 -7.91 0.66
N ARG A 5 37.41 -8.48 0.39
CA ARG A 5 37.68 -9.90 0.66
C ARG A 5 37.55 -10.16 2.17
N GLY A 6 36.65 -11.07 2.54
CA GLY A 6 36.41 -11.49 3.93
C GLY A 6 35.21 -10.85 4.62
N SER A 7 34.60 -9.81 4.03
CA SER A 7 33.29 -9.34 4.48
C SER A 7 32.19 -10.15 3.78
N PRO A 8 31.30 -10.83 4.51
CA PRO A 8 30.28 -11.66 3.87
C PRO A 8 29.27 -10.84 3.03
N TYR A 9 29.16 -9.53 3.26
CA TYR A 9 28.16 -8.66 2.58
C TYR A 9 28.67 -7.21 2.39
N PRO A 10 29.60 -6.96 1.46
CA PRO A 10 30.27 -5.66 1.35
C PRO A 10 29.51 -4.61 0.52
N PHE A 11 28.28 -4.90 0.11
CA PHE A 11 27.51 -4.10 -0.85
C PHE A 11 26.34 -3.36 -0.18
N GLY A 12 26.55 -2.85 1.03
CA GLY A 12 25.57 -2.04 1.73
C GLY A 12 25.28 -0.75 0.97
N GLN A 13 24.00 -0.44 0.77
CA GLN A 13 23.57 0.78 0.10
C GLN A 13 22.41 1.41 0.89
N PRO A 14 22.32 2.75 0.94
CA PRO A 14 21.14 3.41 1.46
C PRO A 14 19.90 3.03 0.64
N ASN A 15 18.78 2.79 1.33
CA ASN A 15 17.50 2.64 0.66
C ASN A 15 17.09 4.01 0.06
N GLN A 16 16.48 4.01 -1.11
CA GLN A 16 16.00 5.24 -1.75
C GLN A 16 14.48 5.33 -1.69
N LEU A 17 13.95 6.54 -1.48
CA LEU A 17 12.51 6.80 -1.54
C LEU A 17 12.21 7.80 -2.64
N PHE A 18 11.24 7.48 -3.50
CA PHE A 18 10.81 8.34 -4.60
C PHE A 18 9.34 8.70 -4.43
N HIS A 19 9.03 9.99 -4.49
CA HIS A 19 7.67 10.52 -4.47
C HIS A 19 7.17 10.73 -5.90
N ASN A 20 6.04 10.11 -6.25
CA ASN A 20 5.36 10.38 -7.51
C ASN A 20 4.63 11.74 -7.41
N GLU A 21 4.94 12.68 -8.31
CA GLU A 21 4.35 14.03 -8.32
C GLU A 21 2.87 14.05 -8.77
N GLY A 22 2.27 12.89 -9.01
CA GLY A 22 0.81 12.70 -9.16
C GLY A 22 0.34 12.37 -10.58
N ASP A 23 1.18 12.62 -11.59
CA ASP A 23 0.88 12.33 -13.00
C ASP A 23 1.49 11.01 -13.52
N GLY A 24 2.26 10.31 -12.67
CA GLY A 24 2.95 9.07 -13.03
C GLY A 24 4.13 9.24 -13.98
N LYS A 25 4.51 10.47 -14.32
CA LYS A 25 5.60 10.78 -15.26
C LYS A 25 6.85 11.28 -14.54
N LYS A 26 6.70 11.88 -13.36
CA LYS A 26 7.81 12.46 -12.60
C LYS A 26 7.87 11.90 -11.19
N PHE A 27 9.10 11.59 -10.78
CA PHE A 27 9.42 11.11 -9.45
C PHE A 27 10.51 11.99 -8.86
N ARG A 28 10.29 12.52 -7.67
CA ARG A 28 11.30 13.26 -6.89
C ARG A 28 11.92 12.32 -5.87
N GLU A 29 13.25 12.26 -5.83
CA GLU A 29 13.94 11.56 -4.76
C GLU A 29 13.75 12.32 -3.44
N MET A 30 13.27 11.62 -2.42
CA MET A 30 12.98 12.14 -1.09
C MET A 30 13.91 11.55 -0.02
N THR A 31 14.87 10.71 -0.40
CA THR A 31 15.78 10.01 0.53
C THR A 31 16.45 10.94 1.55
N GLY A 32 16.85 12.15 1.14
CA GLY A 32 17.47 13.13 2.05
C GLY A 32 16.51 13.90 2.96
N ALA A 33 15.19 13.80 2.70
CA ALA A 33 14.14 14.48 3.44
C ALA A 33 13.34 13.51 4.35
N THR A 34 13.76 12.25 4.43
CA THR A 34 13.11 11.20 5.23
C THR A 34 13.90 10.91 6.51
N GLY A 35 13.38 9.99 7.34
CA GLY A 35 14.01 9.60 8.59
C GLY A 35 15.38 8.94 8.41
N SER A 36 16.18 8.92 9.48
CA SER A 36 17.56 8.42 9.49
C SER A 36 17.74 6.98 8.99
N ALA A 37 16.69 6.16 9.01
CA ALA A 37 16.68 4.81 8.45
C ALA A 37 17.10 4.76 6.96
N PHE A 38 16.78 5.80 6.18
CA PHE A 38 17.14 5.88 4.77
C PHE A 38 18.59 6.30 4.52
N ALA A 39 19.30 6.80 5.54
CA ALA A 39 20.73 7.10 5.46
C ALA A 39 21.62 5.89 5.76
N MET A 40 21.05 4.80 6.29
CA MET A 40 21.79 3.60 6.67
C MET A 40 22.17 2.77 5.45
N ALA A 41 23.47 2.53 5.26
CA ALA A 41 23.95 1.63 4.21
C ALA A 41 23.85 0.17 4.67
N GLU A 42 22.82 -0.53 4.22
CA GLU A 42 22.54 -1.93 4.60
C GLU A 42 22.36 -2.81 3.37
N VAL A 43 22.39 -4.13 3.54
CA VAL A 43 22.14 -5.09 2.47
C VAL A 43 20.66 -5.48 2.48
N SER A 44 19.80 -4.49 2.22
CA SER A 44 18.35 -4.65 2.10
C SER A 44 18.03 -5.56 0.92
N ARG A 45 17.16 -6.55 1.13
CA ARG A 45 16.72 -7.48 0.08
C ARG A 45 15.21 -7.61 0.02
N GLY A 46 14.53 -7.67 1.16
CA GLY A 46 13.06 -7.75 1.22
C GLY A 46 12.45 -6.44 1.70
N ALA A 47 11.24 -6.15 1.24
CA ALA A 47 10.42 -5.05 1.72
C ALA A 47 8.94 -5.47 1.70
N ALA A 48 8.26 -5.28 2.82
CA ALA A 48 6.81 -5.47 2.96
C ALA A 48 6.16 -4.16 3.40
N PHE A 49 4.99 -3.89 2.86
CA PHE A 49 4.23 -2.66 3.12
C PHE A 49 2.91 -2.99 3.80
N GLY A 50 2.56 -2.24 4.84
CA GLY A 50 1.31 -2.38 5.58
C GLY A 50 1.12 -1.23 6.55
N ASP A 51 -0.12 -0.95 6.96
CA ASP A 51 -0.41 -0.03 8.06
C ASP A 51 -0.45 -0.83 9.36
N ILE A 52 0.71 -0.95 10.02
CA ILE A 52 0.94 -1.93 11.10
C ILE A 52 0.27 -1.48 12.39
N ASP A 53 0.28 -0.18 12.67
CA ASP A 53 -0.34 0.41 13.85
C ASP A 53 -1.79 0.90 13.63
N ASN A 54 -2.29 0.81 12.39
CA ASN A 54 -3.65 1.16 11.98
C ASN A 54 -3.98 2.65 12.10
N ASP A 55 -3.00 3.52 11.85
CA ASP A 55 -3.16 4.98 11.95
C ASP A 55 -3.51 5.66 10.61
N GLY A 56 -3.52 4.88 9.52
CA GLY A 56 -3.78 5.31 8.16
C GLY A 56 -2.55 5.66 7.34
N ALA A 57 -1.36 5.57 7.90
CA ALA A 57 -0.09 5.73 7.19
C ALA A 57 0.53 4.37 6.88
N MET A 58 1.05 4.24 5.66
CA MET A 58 1.69 3.00 5.22
C MET A 58 3.10 2.90 5.80
N ASP A 59 3.34 1.86 6.58
CA ASP A 59 4.63 1.47 7.15
C ASP A 59 5.39 0.52 6.23
N ILE A 60 6.67 0.32 6.58
CA ILE A 60 7.57 -0.55 5.83
C ILE A 60 8.32 -1.47 6.79
N VAL A 61 8.34 -2.76 6.49
CA VAL A 61 9.30 -3.71 7.08
C VAL A 61 10.36 -4.03 6.03
N VAL A 62 11.63 -3.80 6.36
CA VAL A 62 12.77 -4.09 5.50
C VAL A 62 13.57 -5.26 6.07
N ALA A 63 13.81 -6.26 5.24
CA ALA A 63 14.66 -7.41 5.55
C ALA A 63 16.07 -7.18 5.01
N ASN A 64 17.03 -7.16 5.95
CA ASN A 64 18.44 -7.00 5.67
C ASN A 64 19.18 -8.33 5.78
N ASN A 65 20.00 -8.65 4.79
CA ASN A 65 20.90 -9.80 4.90
C ASN A 65 21.95 -9.54 5.98
N ASN A 66 22.09 -10.47 6.93
CA ASN A 66 23.07 -10.38 8.02
C ASN A 66 22.97 -9.07 8.82
N GLY A 67 21.77 -8.52 8.94
CA GLY A 67 21.45 -7.33 9.69
C GLY A 67 20.08 -7.47 10.36
N PRO A 68 19.70 -6.51 11.20
CA PRO A 68 18.39 -6.53 11.84
C PRO A 68 17.28 -6.29 10.81
N LEU A 69 16.09 -6.83 11.10
CA LEU A 69 14.86 -6.34 10.50
C LEU A 69 14.66 -4.88 10.88
N ARG A 70 14.25 -4.04 9.92
CA ARG A 70 13.91 -2.64 10.17
C ARG A 70 12.39 -2.49 10.04
N LEU A 71 11.75 -2.02 11.09
CA LEU A 71 10.37 -1.52 11.05
C LEU A 71 10.42 0.01 10.97
N LEU A 72 9.86 0.57 9.90
CA LEU A 72 9.80 1.99 9.62
C LEU A 72 8.34 2.42 9.74
N LEU A 73 8.01 3.05 10.87
CA LEU A 73 6.68 3.61 11.11
C LEU A 73 6.54 4.98 10.43
N ASN A 74 5.48 5.14 9.64
CA ASN A 74 5.26 6.33 8.84
C ASN A 74 4.56 7.42 9.63
N GLN A 75 5.32 8.41 10.07
CA GLN A 75 4.81 9.50 10.93
C GLN A 75 4.08 10.62 10.19
N SER A 76 3.69 10.43 8.92
CA SER A 76 3.06 11.50 8.12
C SER A 76 1.73 12.00 8.69
N ARG A 77 1.01 11.21 9.50
CA ARG A 77 -0.20 11.62 10.23
C ARG A 77 0.05 12.76 11.22
N SER A 78 1.27 12.86 11.77
CA SER A 78 1.64 13.99 12.63
C SER A 78 1.88 15.28 11.83
N LEU A 79 2.19 15.16 10.54
CA LEU A 79 2.59 16.26 9.67
C LEU A 79 1.44 16.84 8.83
N ASN A 80 0.40 16.05 8.56
CA ASN A 80 -0.75 16.49 7.78
C ASN A 80 -2.07 15.93 8.33
N ARG A 81 -3.19 16.40 7.77
CA ARG A 81 -4.56 15.97 8.12
C ARG A 81 -5.25 15.27 6.95
N ASN A 82 -4.48 14.74 6.00
CA ASN A 82 -5.06 14.05 4.84
C ASN A 82 -5.84 12.82 5.29
N HIS A 83 -6.88 12.50 4.54
CA HIS A 83 -7.76 11.39 4.81
C HIS A 83 -7.29 10.11 4.13
N TRP A 84 -7.73 8.98 4.64
CA TRP A 84 -7.32 7.66 4.15
C TRP A 84 -8.47 6.66 4.19
N LEU A 85 -8.29 5.53 3.53
CA LEU A 85 -9.18 4.37 3.63
C LEU A 85 -8.37 3.09 3.47
N LEU A 86 -8.54 2.14 4.39
CA LEU A 86 -8.07 0.76 4.20
C LEU A 86 -9.26 -0.15 3.91
N VAL A 87 -9.15 -0.94 2.85
CA VAL A 87 -10.21 -1.85 2.41
C VAL A 87 -9.73 -3.28 2.54
N ARG A 88 -10.38 -4.07 3.40
CA ARG A 88 -10.22 -5.54 3.45
C ARG A 88 -11.37 -6.18 2.69
N LEU A 89 -11.06 -7.12 1.79
CA LEU A 89 -12.10 -7.90 1.13
C LEU A 89 -12.36 -9.23 1.84
N GLU A 90 -13.61 -9.67 1.74
CA GLU A 90 -14.09 -10.97 2.21
C GLU A 90 -14.98 -11.60 1.13
N ALA A 91 -14.39 -12.38 0.22
CA ALA A 91 -15.13 -13.04 -0.87
C ALA A 91 -16.01 -14.19 -0.35
N SER A 92 -17.19 -14.38 -0.94
CA SER A 92 -18.20 -15.30 -0.41
C SER A 92 -17.76 -16.78 -0.36
N HIS A 93 -16.89 -17.19 -1.29
CA HIS A 93 -16.40 -18.57 -1.42
C HIS A 93 -14.96 -18.59 -1.97
N GLY A 94 -14.19 -19.64 -1.65
CA GLY A 94 -12.87 -19.87 -2.24
C GLY A 94 -11.82 -18.80 -1.86
N ASN A 95 -11.52 -17.88 -2.79
CA ASN A 95 -10.53 -16.81 -2.66
C ASN A 95 -10.98 -15.75 -1.62
N ARG A 96 -11.04 -16.14 -0.35
CA ARG A 96 -11.66 -15.37 0.74
C ARG A 96 -11.03 -13.99 0.95
N LEU A 97 -9.75 -13.85 0.65
CA LEU A 97 -9.02 -12.57 0.72
C LEU A 97 -9.27 -11.67 -0.49
N GLY A 98 -9.92 -12.18 -1.55
CA GLY A 98 -10.17 -11.44 -2.78
C GLY A 98 -8.89 -11.14 -3.57
N ILE A 99 -7.84 -11.98 -3.47
CA ILE A 99 -6.58 -11.78 -4.21
C ILE A 99 -6.87 -11.65 -5.71
N GLY A 100 -6.33 -10.61 -6.35
CA GLY A 100 -6.57 -10.30 -7.75
C GLY A 100 -7.80 -9.43 -8.02
N ALA A 101 -8.68 -9.21 -7.02
CA ALA A 101 -9.79 -8.27 -7.15
C ALA A 101 -9.28 -6.84 -7.40
N LEU A 102 -10.05 -6.05 -8.14
CA LEU A 102 -9.79 -4.61 -8.30
C LEU A 102 -10.73 -3.84 -7.39
N VAL A 103 -10.17 -2.96 -6.58
CA VAL A 103 -10.90 -2.02 -5.72
C VAL A 103 -10.73 -0.63 -6.31
N GLU A 104 -11.85 0.02 -6.61
CA GLU A 104 -11.91 1.40 -7.11
C GLU A 104 -12.58 2.29 -6.07
N VAL A 105 -11.94 3.39 -5.73
CA VAL A 105 -12.54 4.50 -4.98
C VAL A 105 -12.76 5.67 -5.94
N ARG A 106 -14.01 6.13 -6.03
CA ARG A 106 -14.37 7.34 -6.79
C ARG A 106 -14.45 8.54 -5.86
N GLN A 107 -13.77 9.61 -6.23
CA GLN A 107 -13.73 10.85 -5.45
C GLN A 107 -13.44 12.05 -6.37
N LYS A 108 -14.25 13.10 -6.28
CA LYS A 108 -14.10 14.34 -7.08
C LYS A 108 -14.01 14.05 -8.58
N GLY A 109 -14.79 13.08 -9.07
CA GLY A 109 -14.72 12.62 -10.46
C GLY A 109 -13.41 11.90 -10.86
N ARG A 110 -12.51 11.63 -9.91
CA ARG A 110 -11.30 10.83 -10.12
C ARG A 110 -11.55 9.38 -9.72
N ARG A 111 -10.84 8.46 -10.37
CA ARG A 111 -10.85 7.03 -10.07
C ARG A 111 -9.50 6.63 -9.48
N LEU A 112 -9.49 6.19 -8.23
CA LEU A 112 -8.33 5.57 -7.60
C LEU A 112 -8.51 4.07 -7.68
N LEU A 113 -7.70 3.38 -8.48
CA LEU A 113 -7.79 1.94 -8.69
C LEU A 113 -6.60 1.24 -8.05
N ARG A 114 -6.85 0.13 -7.36
CA ARG A 114 -5.83 -0.74 -6.77
C ARG A 114 -6.24 -2.20 -6.89
N ARG A 115 -5.26 -3.09 -6.99
CA ARG A 115 -5.48 -4.54 -6.97
C ARG A 115 -5.25 -5.05 -5.55
N VAL A 116 -6.02 -6.04 -5.11
CA VAL A 116 -5.70 -6.80 -3.90
C VAL A 116 -4.57 -7.78 -4.23
N HIS A 117 -3.42 -7.62 -3.59
CA HIS A 117 -2.30 -8.52 -3.73
C HIS A 117 -1.48 -8.53 -2.44
N THR A 118 -0.76 -9.62 -2.19
CA THR A 118 0.21 -9.69 -1.09
C THR A 118 1.62 -9.86 -1.62
N ASP A 119 1.80 -10.24 -2.89
CA ASP A 119 3.12 -10.30 -3.51
C ASP A 119 3.75 -8.91 -3.58
N SER A 120 4.98 -8.81 -3.05
CA SER A 120 5.83 -7.64 -3.20
C SER A 120 7.28 -7.99 -2.91
N SER A 121 8.20 -7.22 -3.47
CA SER A 121 9.65 -7.32 -3.22
C SER A 121 10.20 -8.76 -3.26
N TYR A 122 11.42 -8.97 -2.76
CA TYR A 122 12.02 -10.31 -2.69
C TYR A 122 11.61 -11.01 -1.39
N LEU A 123 11.04 -12.22 -1.51
CA LEU A 123 10.64 -13.09 -0.38
C LEU A 123 9.84 -12.35 0.72
N SER A 124 8.99 -11.41 0.30
CA SER A 124 8.21 -10.54 1.19
C SER A 124 6.72 -10.62 0.83
N ALA A 125 5.87 -10.31 1.80
CA ALA A 125 4.44 -10.23 1.60
C ALA A 125 3.87 -8.96 2.24
N ASN A 126 3.10 -8.20 1.46
CA ASN A 126 2.40 -7.01 1.94
C ASN A 126 1.17 -7.38 2.77
N ASP A 127 0.70 -6.40 3.53
CA ASP A 127 -0.65 -6.39 4.04
C ASP A 127 -1.66 -6.54 2.91
N VAL A 128 -2.64 -7.42 3.11
CA VAL A 128 -3.69 -7.71 2.12
C VAL A 128 -4.70 -6.56 2.00
N ARG A 129 -4.75 -5.66 2.98
CA ARG A 129 -5.64 -4.49 2.97
C ARG A 129 -5.18 -3.49 1.92
N VAL A 130 -6.12 -3.02 1.11
CA VAL A 130 -5.85 -2.04 0.07
C VAL A 130 -5.93 -0.64 0.65
N HIS A 131 -4.83 0.11 0.58
CA HIS A 131 -4.75 1.50 1.04
C HIS A 131 -5.10 2.50 -0.06
N PHE A 132 -5.88 3.51 0.32
CA PHE A 132 -6.13 4.72 -0.45
C PHE A 132 -5.83 5.97 0.38
N GLY A 133 -4.93 6.82 -0.11
CA GLY A 133 -4.85 8.21 0.34
C GLY A 133 -5.90 9.07 -0.38
N LEU A 134 -6.72 9.78 0.37
CA LEU A 134 -7.84 10.60 -0.12
C LEU A 134 -7.53 12.11 -0.15
N GLY A 135 -6.35 12.51 0.35
CA GLY A 135 -5.97 13.92 0.43
C GLY A 135 -6.85 14.69 1.40
N GLU A 136 -7.09 15.98 1.14
CA GLU A 136 -7.81 16.87 2.07
C GLU A 136 -9.33 16.67 2.10
N ASP A 137 -9.92 15.95 1.15
CA ASP A 137 -11.36 15.72 1.12
C ASP A 137 -11.67 14.27 1.56
N PRO A 138 -12.45 14.06 2.61
CA PRO A 138 -12.83 12.73 3.07
C PRO A 138 -13.97 12.11 2.24
N LYS A 139 -14.61 12.87 1.33
CA LYS A 139 -15.80 12.41 0.63
C LYS A 139 -15.45 11.34 -0.39
N ILE A 140 -16.05 10.16 -0.22
CA ILE A 140 -16.04 9.05 -1.17
C ILE A 140 -17.40 9.02 -1.87
N GLU A 141 -17.40 9.02 -3.20
CA GLU A 141 -18.62 8.94 -4.01
C GLU A 141 -19.11 7.49 -4.07
N ASP A 142 -18.23 6.57 -4.46
CA ASP A 142 -18.49 5.13 -4.52
C ASP A 142 -17.22 4.35 -4.19
N LEU A 143 -17.38 3.19 -3.55
CA LEU A 143 -16.40 2.11 -3.54
C LEU A 143 -16.91 0.98 -4.44
N ILE A 144 -16.11 0.56 -5.40
CA ILE A 144 -16.45 -0.50 -6.35
C ILE A 144 -15.44 -1.63 -6.23
N VAL A 145 -15.93 -2.86 -6.24
CA VAL A 145 -15.10 -4.07 -6.29
C VAL A 145 -15.43 -4.86 -7.53
N CYS A 146 -14.42 -5.11 -8.37
CA CYS A 146 -14.46 -6.10 -9.44
C CYS A 146 -13.83 -7.38 -8.88
N TRP A 147 -14.66 -8.38 -8.60
CA TRP A 147 -14.26 -9.66 -8.03
C TRP A 147 -13.60 -10.56 -9.09
N PRO A 148 -12.71 -11.49 -8.68
CA PRO A 148 -12.03 -12.39 -9.62
C PRO A 148 -12.96 -13.37 -10.34
N ASP A 149 -14.17 -13.60 -9.80
CA ASP A 149 -15.21 -14.42 -10.44
C ASP A 149 -16.04 -13.65 -11.48
N GLY A 150 -15.68 -12.39 -11.75
CA GLY A 150 -16.34 -11.52 -12.71
C GLY A 150 -17.53 -10.74 -12.15
N GLN A 151 -17.90 -10.92 -10.88
CA GLN A 151 -18.94 -10.11 -10.25
C GLN A 151 -18.44 -8.69 -9.99
N HIS A 152 -19.30 -7.70 -10.18
CA HIS A 152 -18.99 -6.30 -9.88
C HIS A 152 -20.04 -5.76 -8.90
N GLU A 153 -19.57 -5.14 -7.82
CA GLU A 153 -20.42 -4.59 -6.76
C GLU A 153 -19.99 -3.17 -6.38
N ALA A 154 -20.95 -2.36 -5.95
CA ALA A 154 -20.73 -1.01 -5.46
C ALA A 154 -21.33 -0.80 -4.07
N TRP A 155 -20.65 0.02 -3.27
CA TRP A 155 -21.09 0.49 -1.96
C TRP A 155 -21.07 2.02 -1.95
N ASP A 156 -22.20 2.61 -1.54
CA ASP A 156 -22.29 4.02 -1.18
C ASP A 156 -22.03 4.22 0.32
N LYS A 157 -21.85 5.48 0.73
CA LYS A 157 -21.72 5.89 2.15
C LYS A 157 -20.51 5.29 2.90
N ILE A 158 -19.44 4.94 2.18
CA ILE A 158 -18.17 4.61 2.81
C ILE A 158 -17.58 5.87 3.46
N GLN A 159 -17.24 5.76 4.74
CA GLN A 159 -16.57 6.83 5.50
C GLN A 159 -15.06 6.67 5.40
N ALA A 160 -14.36 7.79 5.22
CA ALA A 160 -12.92 7.87 5.31
C ALA A 160 -12.41 7.65 6.76
N ASP A 161 -11.08 7.64 6.90
CA ASP A 161 -10.29 7.54 8.12
C ASP A 161 -10.54 6.27 8.92
N ARG A 162 -10.69 5.16 8.20
CA ARG A 162 -10.93 3.87 8.83
C ARG A 162 -10.54 2.68 7.97
N ILE A 163 -10.51 1.54 8.64
CA ILE A 163 -10.47 0.23 8.00
C ILE A 163 -11.92 -0.24 7.79
N VAL A 164 -12.27 -0.59 6.56
CA VAL A 164 -13.56 -1.19 6.21
C VAL A 164 -13.37 -2.62 5.72
N THR A 165 -14.30 -3.50 6.10
CA THR A 165 -14.39 -4.86 5.54
C THR A 165 -15.55 -4.91 4.55
N ILE A 166 -15.22 -5.17 3.29
CA ILE A 166 -16.18 -5.30 2.19
C ILE A 166 -16.41 -6.78 1.92
N ARG A 167 -17.66 -7.21 2.07
CA ARG A 167 -18.07 -8.61 1.90
C ARG A 167 -18.77 -8.78 0.56
N GLN A 168 -18.31 -9.74 -0.24
CA GLN A 168 -18.96 -10.06 -1.50
C GLN A 168 -20.43 -10.44 -1.28
N GLY A 169 -21.31 -9.95 -2.14
CA GLY A 169 -22.76 -10.18 -2.10
C GLY A 169 -23.51 -9.22 -1.18
N THR A 170 -22.83 -8.28 -0.51
CA THR A 170 -23.47 -7.23 0.31
C THR A 170 -23.59 -5.89 -0.40
N GLY A 171 -22.98 -5.75 -1.58
CA GLY A 171 -23.02 -4.54 -2.37
C GLY A 171 -24.16 -4.56 -3.37
N ARG A 172 -24.42 -3.40 -3.96
CA ARG A 172 -25.32 -3.31 -5.12
C ARG A 172 -24.59 -3.87 -6.33
N SER A 173 -25.13 -4.90 -6.97
CA SER A 173 -24.59 -5.41 -8.22
C SER A 173 -24.61 -4.33 -9.31
N ILE A 174 -23.50 -4.19 -10.02
CA ILE A 174 -23.37 -3.25 -11.14
C ILE A 174 -22.90 -3.99 -12.39
N ARG A 175 -23.24 -3.46 -13.57
CA ARG A 175 -22.72 -4.01 -14.84
C ARG A 175 -21.27 -3.58 -15.04
N SER A 176 -20.46 -4.49 -15.58
CA SER A 176 -19.13 -4.11 -16.07
C SER A 176 -19.30 -3.06 -17.17
N HIS A 177 -18.60 -1.93 -17.02
CA HIS A 177 -18.47 -0.99 -18.11
C HIS A 177 -17.32 -1.52 -18.96
N GLY A 178 -17.65 -2.09 -20.12
CA GLY A 178 -16.68 -2.52 -21.13
C GLY A 178 -15.93 -1.36 -21.75
#